data_AF-A0A399WQN8-F1
#
_entry.id   AF-A0A399WQN8-F1
#
_cell.length_a   1.000
_cell.length_b   1.000
_cell.length_c   1.000
_cell.angle_alpha   90.00
_cell.angle_beta   90.00
_cell.angle_gamma   90.00
#
_symmetry.space_group_name_H-M   'P 1'
#
loop_
_entity.id
_entity.type
_entity.pdbx_description
1 polymer ?
#
loop_
_entity_poly.entity_id
_entity_poly.type
_entity_poly.pdbx_seq_one_letter_code
_entity_poly.pdbx_strand_id
1 'polypeptide(L)'
;MAQKHYRSLDTSILLFFLTAELARSATFFGFDTLLLTIAALFVLVLPYLLIEVDGVPAFGRWLRPRLVCAGIGMGSGVLLRFAPEAVGHLPMTFLILSAVICSYIHIYGLLKLRLVK
;
A
#
# COMPACT_ATOMS: atom_id res chain seq x y z
N MET A 1 26.26 -15.58 6.50
CA MET A 1 26.12 -14.40 5.60
C MET A 1 24.80 -13.74 5.92
N ALA A 2 24.84 -12.45 6.21
CA ALA A 2 23.89 -11.74 7.06
C ALA A 2 22.53 -11.47 6.39
N GLN A 3 21.46 -11.59 7.19
CA GLN A 3 20.10 -11.16 6.89
C GLN A 3 20.08 -9.70 6.38
N LYS A 4 19.88 -9.51 5.07
CA LYS A 4 19.76 -8.17 4.48
C LYS A 4 18.70 -8.17 3.37
N HIS A 5 17.44 -8.48 3.71
CA HIS A 5 16.37 -8.39 2.69
C HIS A 5 14.93 -8.08 3.13
N TYR A 6 14.63 -7.78 4.40
CA TYR A 6 13.24 -7.55 4.84
C TYR A 6 13.00 -6.18 5.47
N ARG A 7 13.58 -5.12 4.88
CA ARG A 7 13.33 -3.73 5.31
C ARG A 7 12.81 -2.81 4.20
N SER A 8 12.33 -3.37 3.09
CA SER A 8 11.30 -2.68 2.33
C SER A 8 10.00 -2.96 3.07
N LEU A 9 9.50 -1.99 3.84
CA LEU A 9 8.14 -2.01 4.39
C LEU A 9 7.20 -2.58 3.34
N ASP A 10 6.66 -3.77 3.62
CA ASP A 10 5.84 -4.55 2.68
C ASP A 10 4.45 -3.93 2.56
N THR A 11 4.47 -2.75 1.94
CA THR A 11 3.34 -1.87 1.68
C THR A 11 2.61 -2.29 0.40
N SER A 12 3.06 -3.36 -0.25
CA SER A 12 2.48 -3.89 -1.49
C SER A 12 1.05 -4.37 -1.26
N ILE A 13 0.79 -5.03 -0.13
CA ILE A 13 -0.55 -5.50 0.26
C ILE A 13 -1.46 -4.30 0.54
N LEU A 14 -0.96 -3.30 1.26
CA LEU A 14 -1.68 -2.07 1.53
C LEU A 14 -2.02 -1.33 0.23
N LEU A 15 -1.05 -1.21 -0.68
CA LEU A 15 -1.21 -0.59 -2.00
C LEU A 15 -2.25 -1.33 -2.85
N PHE A 16 -2.26 -2.68 -2.79
CA PHE A 16 -3.24 -3.50 -3.47
C PHE A 16 -4.67 -3.19 -3.00
N PHE A 17 -4.95 -3.25 -1.69
CA PHE A 17 -6.29 -2.96 -1.19
C PHE A 17 -6.69 -1.50 -1.37
N LEU A 18 -5.72 -0.58 -1.31
CA LEU A 18 -5.95 0.86 -1.47
C LEU A 18 -6.33 1.22 -2.90
N THR A 19 -5.68 0.61 -3.88
CA THR A 19 -6.02 0.80 -5.29
C THR A 19 -7.30 0.06 -5.69
N ALA A 20 -7.60 -1.08 -5.05
CA ALA A 20 -8.89 -1.77 -5.21
C ALA A 20 -10.06 -0.92 -4.68
N GLU A 21 -9.92 -0.36 -3.48
CA GLU A 21 -10.95 0.50 -2.89
C GLU A 21 -11.11 1.81 -3.67
N LEU A 22 -10.00 2.40 -4.12
CA LEU A 22 -10.03 3.59 -4.98
C LEU A 22 -10.81 3.33 -6.28
N ALA A 23 -10.56 2.20 -6.95
CA ALA A 23 -11.23 1.86 -8.21
C ALA A 23 -12.73 1.58 -8.02
N ARG A 24 -13.11 0.98 -6.89
CA ARG A 24 -14.50 0.72 -6.53
C ARG A 24 -15.25 2.03 -6.25
N SER A 25 -14.61 2.94 -5.51
CA SER A 25 -15.19 4.21 -5.05
C SER A 25 -15.10 5.34 -6.10
N ALA A 26 -14.34 5.17 -7.17
CA ALA A 26 -14.16 6.14 -8.26
C ALA A 26 -15.46 6.55 -9.00
N THR A 27 -16.56 5.85 -8.77
CA THR A 27 -17.88 6.18 -9.34
C THR A 27 -18.42 7.51 -8.83
N PHE A 28 -18.14 7.82 -7.56
CA PHE A 28 -18.51 9.09 -6.95
C PHE A 28 -17.23 9.89 -6.73
N PHE A 29 -17.07 10.94 -7.53
CA PHE A 29 -15.94 11.87 -7.39
C PHE A 29 -16.19 12.77 -6.18
N GLY A 30 -15.96 12.22 -4.99
CA GLY A 30 -16.09 12.90 -3.71
C GLY A 30 -14.74 13.14 -3.04
N PHE A 31 -14.79 13.77 -1.87
CA PHE A 31 -13.61 14.02 -1.04
C PHE A 31 -12.87 12.73 -0.68
N ASP A 32 -13.62 11.64 -0.44
CA ASP A 32 -13.05 10.32 -0.11
C ASP A 32 -12.17 9.75 -1.23
N THR A 33 -12.60 9.86 -2.48
CA THR A 33 -11.84 9.41 -3.65
C THR A 33 -10.55 10.21 -3.82
N LEU A 34 -10.60 11.52 -3.52
CA LEU A 34 -9.42 12.40 -3.50
C LEU A 34 -8.42 11.96 -2.42
N LEU A 35 -8.90 11.73 -1.18
CA LEU A 35 -8.07 11.26 -0.07
C LEU A 35 -7.44 9.90 -0.36
N LEU A 36 -8.21 8.95 -0.91
CA LEU A 36 -7.71 7.62 -1.30
C LEU A 36 -6.65 7.72 -2.40
N THR A 37 -6.81 8.63 -3.35
CA THR A 37 -5.83 8.87 -4.41
C THR A 37 -4.53 9.40 -3.85
N ILE A 38 -4.61 10.40 -2.96
CA ILE A 38 -3.44 10.96 -2.29
C ILE A 38 -2.75 9.88 -1.46
N ALA A 39 -3.50 9.13 -0.65
CA ALA A 39 -2.96 8.02 0.13
C ALA A 39 -2.25 6.99 -0.76
N ALA A 40 -2.84 6.62 -1.92
CA ALA A 40 -2.23 5.68 -2.86
C ALA A 40 -0.89 6.21 -3.40
N LEU A 41 -0.81 7.49 -3.73
CA LEU A 41 0.42 8.12 -4.19
C LEU A 41 1.51 8.10 -3.11
N PHE A 42 1.15 8.41 -1.86
CA PHE A 42 2.07 8.35 -0.73
C PHE A 42 2.57 6.92 -0.51
N VAL A 43 1.69 5.93 -0.45
CA VAL A 43 2.09 4.52 -0.26
C VAL A 43 2.96 4.02 -1.42
N LEU A 44 2.71 4.49 -2.63
CA LEU A 44 3.47 4.12 -3.81
C LEU A 44 4.90 4.67 -3.77
N VAL A 45 5.08 5.96 -3.44
CA VAL A 45 6.35 6.69 -3.61
C VAL A 45 7.13 6.86 -2.30
N LEU A 46 6.44 7.14 -1.19
CA LEU A 46 7.05 7.46 0.09
C LEU A 46 8.06 6.40 0.55
N PRO A 47 7.78 5.08 0.44
CA PRO A 47 8.73 4.07 0.90
C PRO A 47 10.06 4.09 0.12
N TYR A 48 10.10 4.58 -1.12
CA TYR A 48 11.35 4.75 -1.86
C TYR A 48 12.22 5.84 -1.24
N LEU A 49 11.59 6.95 -0.84
CA LEU A 49 12.27 8.10 -0.24
C LEU A 49 12.83 7.78 1.15
N LEU A 50 12.26 6.79 1.86
CA LEU A 50 12.73 6.36 3.18
C LEU A 50 13.85 5.31 3.15
N ILE A 51 14.23 4.78 1.97
CA ILE A 51 15.34 3.82 1.90
C ILE A 51 16.66 4.58 2.10
N GLU A 52 17.24 4.47 3.29
CA GLU A 52 18.59 4.99 3.59
C GLU A 52 19.66 4.24 2.76
N VAL A 53 20.61 5.03 2.27
CA VAL A 53 21.58 4.78 1.19
C VAL A 53 22.47 3.54 1.40
N ASP A 54 22.39 2.58 0.47
CA ASP A 54 23.50 2.03 -0.35
C ASP A 54 22.98 0.80 -1.14
N GLY A 55 23.00 0.88 -2.48
CA GLY A 55 22.56 -0.22 -3.35
C GLY A 55 21.06 -0.26 -3.69
N VAL A 56 20.35 0.87 -3.58
CA VAL A 56 18.93 0.96 -3.94
C VAL A 56 18.78 0.73 -5.46
N PRO A 57 17.93 -0.22 -5.90
CA PRO A 57 17.66 -0.39 -7.33
C PRO A 57 17.08 0.90 -7.90
N ALA A 58 17.47 1.25 -9.14
CA ALA A 58 16.96 2.44 -9.83
C ALA A 58 15.43 2.55 -9.70
N PHE A 59 14.92 3.76 -9.43
CA PHE A 59 13.51 4.04 -9.14
C PHE A 59 12.53 3.27 -10.04
N GLY A 60 12.76 3.24 -11.35
CA GLY A 60 11.91 2.51 -12.29
C GLY A 60 11.87 0.99 -12.06
N ARG A 61 13.01 0.36 -11.71
CA ARG A 61 13.05 -1.07 -11.37
C ARG A 61 12.36 -1.37 -10.05
N TRP A 62 12.43 -0.44 -9.10
CA TRP A 62 11.75 -0.53 -7.80
C TRP A 62 10.23 -0.31 -7.93
N LEU A 63 9.82 0.63 -8.78
CA LEU A 63 8.43 1.03 -8.96
C LEU A 63 7.63 -0.01 -9.75
N ARG A 64 8.26 -0.70 -10.71
CA ARG A 64 7.60 -1.67 -11.60
C ARG A 64 6.76 -2.74 -10.86
N PRO A 65 7.28 -3.51 -9.88
CA PRO A 65 6.46 -4.49 -9.17
C PRO A 65 5.30 -3.86 -8.40
N ARG A 66 5.47 -2.64 -7.87
CA ARG A 66 4.41 -1.93 -7.14
C ARG A 66 3.29 -1.44 -8.06
N LEU A 67 3.64 -0.95 -9.25
CA LEU A 67 2.65 -0.60 -10.28
C LEU A 67 1.88 -1.83 -10.75
N VAL A 68 2.52 -3.00 -10.85
CA VAL A 68 1.82 -4.25 -11.15
C VAL A 68 0.84 -4.59 -10.03
N CYS A 69 1.26 -4.57 -8.76
CA CYS A 69 0.35 -4.79 -7.62
C CYS A 69 -0.81 -3.78 -7.59
N ALA A 70 -0.52 -2.50 -7.80
CA ALA A 70 -1.52 -1.45 -7.90
C ALA A 70 -2.51 -1.69 -9.05
N GLY A 71 -2.01 -2.11 -10.21
CA GLY A 71 -2.85 -2.43 -11.37
C GLY A 71 -3.77 -3.63 -11.12
N ILE A 72 -3.26 -4.70 -10.50
CA ILE A 72 -4.08 -5.87 -10.13
C ILE A 72 -5.12 -5.45 -9.06
N GLY A 73 -4.73 -4.64 -8.08
CA GLY A 73 -5.64 -4.05 -7.09
C GLY A 73 -6.76 -3.29 -7.76
N MET A 74 -6.41 -2.34 -8.62
CA MET A 74 -7.37 -1.55 -9.40
C MET A 74 -8.34 -2.43 -10.21
N GLY A 75 -7.82 -3.45 -10.91
CA GLY A 75 -8.64 -4.40 -11.65
C GLY A 75 -9.61 -5.18 -10.75
N SER A 76 -9.14 -5.66 -9.60
CA SER A 76 -10.01 -6.35 -8.63
C SER A 76 -11.08 -5.42 -8.05
N GLY A 77 -10.76 -4.16 -7.79
CA GLY A 77 -11.71 -3.14 -7.36
C GLY A 77 -12.81 -2.87 -8.39
N VAL A 78 -12.47 -2.85 -9.68
CA VAL A 78 -13.45 -2.75 -10.77
C VAL A 78 -14.36 -3.98 -10.81
N LEU A 79 -13.82 -5.19 -10.62
CA LEU A 79 -14.64 -6.41 -10.57
C LEU A 79 -15.57 -6.42 -9.35
N LEU A 80 -15.05 -6.03 -8.19
CA LEU A 80 -15.80 -5.96 -6.94
C LEU A 80 -16.90 -4.90 -6.95
N ARG A 81 -16.81 -3.90 -7.83
CA ARG A 81 -17.89 -2.94 -8.06
C ARG A 81 -19.17 -3.60 -8.59
N PHE A 82 -19.05 -4.67 -9.36
CA PHE A 82 -20.20 -5.41 -9.88
C PHE A 82 -20.62 -6.56 -8.96
N ALA A 83 -19.91 -6.77 -7.85
CA ALA A 83 -20.21 -7.82 -6.89
C ALA A 83 -21.39 -7.41 -5.97
N PRO A 84 -22.12 -8.38 -5.41
CA PRO A 84 -23.20 -8.11 -4.45
C PRO A 84 -22.68 -7.37 -3.21
N GLU A 85 -23.55 -6.57 -2.58
CA GLU A 85 -23.20 -5.67 -1.47
C GLU A 85 -22.45 -6.37 -0.32
N ALA A 86 -22.78 -7.63 -0.04
CA ALA A 86 -22.10 -8.45 0.96
C ALA A 86 -20.58 -8.60 0.72
N VAL A 87 -20.15 -8.59 -0.54
CA VAL A 87 -18.76 -8.74 -0.99
C VAL A 87 -18.15 -7.37 -1.33
N GLY A 88 -18.99 -6.40 -1.68
CA GLY A 88 -18.58 -5.04 -2.05
C GLY A 88 -17.87 -4.25 -0.94
N HIS A 89 -18.07 -4.60 0.34
CA HIS A 89 -17.41 -3.96 1.48
C HIS A 89 -16.08 -4.61 1.89
N LEU A 90 -15.75 -5.79 1.36
CA LEU A 90 -14.50 -6.48 1.66
C LEU A 90 -13.23 -5.66 1.41
N PRO A 91 -13.06 -4.94 0.29
CA PRO A 91 -11.81 -4.22 0.03
C PRO A 91 -11.54 -3.16 1.10
N MET A 92 -12.56 -2.44 1.57
CA MET A 92 -12.44 -1.46 2.65
C MET A 92 -12.04 -2.13 3.98
N THR A 93 -12.66 -3.25 4.34
CA THR A 93 -12.34 -3.97 5.58
C THR A 93 -10.90 -4.49 5.58
N PHE A 94 -10.47 -5.11 4.47
CA PHE A 94 -9.09 -5.58 4.32
C PHE A 94 -8.10 -4.43 4.25
N LEU A 95 -8.46 -3.29 3.65
CA LEU A 95 -7.67 -2.08 3.68
C LEU A 95 -7.41 -1.62 5.11
N ILE A 96 -8.46 -1.48 5.92
CA ILE A 96 -8.32 -1.06 7.33
C ILE A 96 -7.42 -2.04 8.09
N LEU A 97 -7.66 -3.35 7.95
CA LEU A 97 -6.83 -4.36 8.62
C LEU A 97 -5.36 -4.27 8.19
N SER A 98 -5.11 -4.15 6.88
CA SER A 98 -3.75 -4.02 6.36
C SER A 98 -3.08 -2.74 6.85
N ALA A 99 -3.81 -1.63 6.97
CA ALA A 99 -3.32 -0.36 7.48
C ALA A 99 -2.96 -0.43 8.95
N VAL A 100 -3.80 -1.06 9.77
CA VAL A 100 -3.53 -1.29 11.20
C VAL A 100 -2.28 -2.16 11.37
N ILE A 101 -2.19 -3.28 10.65
CA ILE A 101 -1.03 -4.19 10.71
C ILE A 101 0.24 -3.46 10.25
N CYS A 102 0.18 -2.73 9.14
CA CYS A 102 1.32 -1.99 8.61
C CYS A 102 1.78 -0.89 9.57
N SER A 103 0.83 -0.16 10.18
CA SER A 103 1.11 0.86 11.19
C SER A 103 1.77 0.25 12.42
N TYR A 104 1.28 -0.89 12.90
CA TYR A 104 1.85 -1.61 14.04
C TYR A 104 3.30 -2.03 13.77
N ILE A 105 3.57 -2.64 12.62
CA ILE A 105 4.94 -3.03 12.22
C ILE A 105 5.85 -1.79 12.12
N HIS A 106 5.34 -0.68 11.59
CA HIS A 106 6.10 0.56 11.45
C HIS A 106 6.48 1.14 12.83
N ILE A 107 5.52 1.19 13.77
CA ILE A 107 5.75 1.66 15.14
C ILE A 107 6.77 0.76 15.86
N TYR A 108 6.63 -0.56 15.75
CA TYR A 108 7.61 -1.50 16.31
C TYR A 108 9.00 -1.31 15.72
N GLY A 109 9.09 -1.09 14.41
CA GLY A 109 10.33 -0.78 13.72
C GLY A 109 11.00 0.50 14.25
N LEU A 110 10.22 1.56 14.48
CA LEU A 110 10.71 2.83 15.03
C LEU A 110 11.14 2.70 16.49
N LEU A 111 10.38 1.98 17.32
CA LEU A 111 10.73 1.74 18.72
C LEU A 111 12.02 0.94 18.85
N LYS A 112 12.19 -0.13 18.06
CA LYS A 112 13.42 -0.93 18.04
C LYS A 112 14.63 -0.11 17.59
N LEU A 113 14.45 0.81 16.63
CA LEU A 113 15.51 1.72 16.19
C LEU A 113 15.92 2.73 17.28
N ARG A 114 14.95 3.23 18.06
CA ARG A 114 15.24 4.15 19.18
C ARG A 114 15.86 3.45 20.39
N LEU A 115 15.59 2.17 20.61
CA LEU A 115 16.13 1.44 21.76
C LEU A 115 17.59 0.99 21.57
N VAL A 116 18.06 0.92 20.32
CA VAL A 116 19.42 0.46 19.97
C VAL A 116 20.40 1.66 19.84
N LYS A 117 19.91 2.88 20.01
CA LYS A 117 20.70 4.11 19.96
C LYS A 117 20.82 4.70 21.36
#